data_AF-A0A1Q9MUX4-F1
#
_entry.id   AF-A0A1Q9MUX4-F1
#
_cell.length_a   1.000
_cell.length_b   1.000
_cell.length_c   1.000
_cell.angle_alpha   90.00
_cell.angle_beta   90.00
_cell.angle_gamma   90.00
#
_symmetry.space_group_name_H-M   'P 1'
#
loop_
_entity.id
_entity.type
_entity.pdbx_description
1 polymer ?
#
loop_
_entity_poly.entity_id
_entity_poly.type
_entity_poly.pdbx_seq_one_letter_code
_entity_poly.pdbx_strand_id
1 'polypeptide(L)'
;MYSVAFDETHNPLAKIGQNYQALAQGLKKSQFDVKALTTAPITQENLQPLDILVIPCPTATTFSGEEIAAIDRWVRVDGGGLFLLSHGGGDEEQETNLNDLAQKFGLGFEADKVTDPKSNFGLGTSVKITNFIWHPVTENVEDFCYRLGCTVVAAPPAIAVASSSTDAKPANVPVMAAIQCNEGRVVASG
;
A
#
# COMPACT_ATOMS: atom_id res chain seq x y z
N MET A 1 -9.39 -20.10 4.14
CA MET A 1 -7.97 -19.76 3.99
C MET A 1 -7.92 -18.61 3.01
N TYR A 2 -7.37 -17.46 3.40
CA TYR A 2 -7.38 -16.28 2.53
C TYR A 2 -6.20 -16.33 1.54
N SER A 3 -6.48 -16.01 0.28
CA SER A 3 -5.55 -15.95 -0.85
C SER A 3 -5.04 -14.52 -1.03
N VAL A 4 -3.73 -14.33 -0.93
CA VAL A 4 -3.06 -13.03 -1.04
C VAL A 4 -2.12 -13.08 -2.24
N ALA A 5 -2.33 -12.21 -3.22
CA ALA A 5 -1.42 -12.06 -4.34
C ALA A 5 -0.63 -10.75 -4.24
N PHE A 6 0.67 -10.82 -4.50
CA PHE A 6 1.52 -9.66 -4.71
C PHE A 6 1.69 -9.44 -6.21
N ASP A 7 1.36 -8.24 -6.68
CA ASP A 7 1.56 -7.88 -8.07
C ASP A 7 3.04 -7.91 -8.45
N GLU A 8 3.37 -8.70 -9.47
CA GLU A 8 4.68 -8.70 -10.12
C GLU A 8 4.59 -8.32 -11.61
N THR A 9 3.41 -7.94 -12.10
CA THR A 9 3.24 -7.51 -13.49
C THR A 9 3.60 -6.05 -13.71
N HIS A 10 3.53 -5.21 -12.66
CA HIS A 10 3.90 -3.80 -12.72
C HIS A 10 5.27 -3.52 -12.10
N ASN A 11 6.25 -4.36 -12.43
CA ASN A 11 7.67 -4.15 -12.12
C ASN A 11 7.91 -3.61 -10.69
N PRO A 12 7.45 -4.34 -9.65
CA PRO A 12 7.56 -3.86 -8.28
C PRO A 12 9.03 -3.76 -7.84
N LEU A 13 9.32 -2.79 -6.97
CA LEU A 13 10.66 -2.61 -6.38
C LEU A 13 11.13 -3.86 -5.60
N ALA A 14 10.18 -4.64 -5.07
CA ALA A 14 10.45 -5.83 -4.28
C ALA A 14 9.45 -6.96 -4.58
N LYS A 15 9.94 -8.20 -4.65
CA LYS A 15 9.16 -9.39 -5.01
C LYS A 15 8.90 -10.30 -3.83
N ILE A 16 7.73 -10.95 -3.81
CA ILE A 16 7.32 -11.80 -2.68
C ILE A 16 8.20 -13.05 -2.54
N GLY A 17 8.68 -13.60 -3.65
CA GLY A 17 9.60 -14.73 -3.67
C GLY A 17 11.07 -14.39 -3.36
N GLN A 18 11.42 -13.09 -3.33
CA GLN A 18 12.81 -12.62 -3.20
C GLN A 18 12.97 -11.72 -1.97
N ASN A 19 12.73 -10.43 -2.11
CA ASN A 19 12.99 -9.41 -1.08
C ASN A 19 12.10 -9.61 0.16
N TYR A 20 10.87 -10.07 -0.04
CA TYR A 20 9.88 -10.22 1.04
C TYR A 20 9.78 -11.66 1.58
N GLN A 21 10.85 -12.45 1.53
CA GLN A 21 10.83 -13.84 2.02
C GLN A 21 10.39 -13.97 3.49
N ALA A 22 10.83 -13.07 4.37
CA ALA A 22 10.41 -13.07 5.77
C ALA A 22 8.91 -12.78 5.92
N LEU A 23 8.38 -11.83 5.14
CA LEU A 23 6.95 -11.52 5.08
C LEU A 23 6.15 -12.71 4.54
N ALA A 24 6.61 -13.32 3.44
CA ALA A 24 5.97 -14.50 2.86
C ALA A 24 5.90 -15.66 3.87
N GLN A 25 6.97 -15.90 4.64
CA GLN A 25 6.97 -16.90 5.70
C GLN A 25 6.02 -16.54 6.85
N GLY A 26 5.96 -15.27 7.27
CA GLY A 26 5.04 -14.79 8.31
C GLY A 26 3.57 -14.95 7.91
N LEU A 27 3.23 -14.58 6.68
CA LEU A 27 1.89 -14.75 6.12
C LEU A 27 1.50 -16.23 6.03
N LYS A 28 2.39 -17.10 5.54
CA LYS A 28 2.14 -18.56 5.49
C LYS A 28 1.95 -19.17 6.87
N LYS A 29 2.75 -18.76 7.87
CA LYS A 29 2.56 -19.18 9.28
C LYS A 29 1.21 -18.73 9.83
N SER A 30 0.70 -17.60 9.36
CA SER A 30 -0.63 -17.07 9.67
C SER A 30 -1.74 -17.67 8.80
N GLN A 31 -1.45 -18.77 8.10
CA GLN A 31 -2.40 -19.53 7.26
C GLN A 31 -2.96 -18.73 6.08
N PHE A 32 -2.20 -17.78 5.52
CA PHE A 32 -2.50 -17.19 4.22
C PHE A 32 -1.88 -18.01 3.09
N ASP A 33 -2.60 -18.12 1.98
CA ASP A 33 -2.08 -18.64 0.72
C ASP A 33 -1.44 -17.49 -0.08
N VAL A 34 -0.11 -17.44 -0.07
CA VAL A 34 0.67 -16.32 -0.62
C VAL A 34 1.16 -16.65 -2.01
N LYS A 35 0.80 -15.81 -2.99
CA LYS A 35 1.11 -15.98 -4.42
C LYS A 35 1.72 -14.71 -5.00
N ALA A 36 2.43 -14.87 -6.11
CA ALA A 36 2.76 -13.76 -7.01
C ALA A 36 1.72 -13.72 -8.14
N LEU A 37 1.22 -12.54 -8.46
CA LEU A 37 0.42 -12.31 -9.66
C LEU A 37 1.38 -11.96 -10.79
N THR A 38 1.50 -12.86 -11.77
CA THR A 38 2.48 -12.75 -12.87
C THR A 38 1.83 -12.67 -14.25
N THR A 39 0.49 -12.68 -14.30
CA THR A 39 -0.28 -12.65 -15.55
C THR A 39 -0.83 -11.24 -15.77
N ALA A 40 -0.36 -10.58 -16.83
CA ALA A 40 -0.84 -9.28 -17.26
C ALA A 40 -1.80 -9.41 -18.47
N PRO A 41 -2.78 -8.51 -18.64
CA PRO A 41 -3.16 -7.45 -17.71
C PRO A 41 -3.85 -8.00 -16.45
N ILE A 42 -3.98 -7.19 -15.41
CA ILE A 42 -4.85 -7.50 -14.26
C ILE A 42 -6.32 -7.45 -14.72
N THR A 43 -7.04 -8.57 -14.59
CA THR A 43 -8.44 -8.68 -15.06
C THR A 43 -9.35 -9.20 -13.95
N GLN A 44 -10.66 -9.06 -14.13
CA GLN A 44 -11.62 -9.61 -13.17
C GLN A 44 -11.41 -11.12 -12.96
N GLU A 45 -11.10 -11.86 -14.02
CA GLU A 45 -10.93 -13.32 -13.97
C GLU A 45 -9.76 -13.74 -13.10
N ASN A 46 -8.64 -13.00 -13.13
CA ASN A 46 -7.47 -13.33 -12.31
C ASN A 46 -7.55 -12.76 -10.88
N LEU A 47 -8.43 -11.77 -10.64
CA LEU A 47 -8.76 -11.26 -9.31
C LEU A 47 -9.81 -12.10 -8.57
N GLN A 48 -10.76 -12.71 -9.27
CA GLN A 48 -11.85 -13.50 -8.70
C GLN A 48 -11.42 -14.61 -7.70
N PRO A 49 -10.30 -15.34 -7.88
CA PRO A 49 -9.85 -16.34 -6.90
C PRO A 49 -9.03 -15.75 -5.74
N LEU A 50 -8.86 -14.44 -5.67
CA LEU A 50 -8.07 -13.75 -4.66
C LEU A 50 -8.98 -13.11 -3.60
N ASP A 51 -8.48 -13.06 -2.37
CA ASP A 51 -9.12 -12.28 -1.30
C ASP A 51 -8.42 -10.92 -1.15
N ILE A 52 -7.10 -10.89 -1.36
CA ILE A 52 -6.28 -9.68 -1.21
C ILE A 52 -5.30 -9.54 -2.38
N LEU A 53 -5.24 -8.34 -2.95
CA LEU A 53 -4.20 -7.90 -3.88
C LEU A 53 -3.30 -6.88 -3.19
N VAL A 54 -1.98 -7.09 -3.28
CA VAL A 54 -0.96 -6.13 -2.86
C VAL A 54 -0.29 -5.58 -4.11
N ILE A 55 -0.18 -4.26 -4.22
CA ILE A 55 0.58 -3.56 -5.27
C ILE A 55 1.84 -2.97 -4.62
N PRO A 56 3.00 -3.65 -4.68
CA PRO A 56 4.15 -3.30 -3.87
C PRO A 56 5.13 -2.37 -4.62
N CYS A 57 4.91 -1.06 -4.54
CA CYS A 57 5.80 -0.02 -5.08
C CYS A 57 6.12 -0.25 -6.59
N PRO A 58 5.13 -0.10 -7.49
CA PRO A 58 5.34 -0.27 -8.92
C PRO A 58 6.30 0.80 -9.44
N THR A 59 7.19 0.45 -10.38
CA THR A 59 8.16 1.40 -10.94
C THR A 59 8.36 1.23 -12.44
N ALA A 60 8.57 2.34 -13.15
CA ALA A 60 8.82 2.40 -14.59
C ALA A 60 7.75 1.67 -15.43
N THR A 61 6.48 1.80 -15.02
CA THR A 61 5.33 1.16 -15.66
C THR A 61 4.02 1.77 -15.19
N THR A 62 2.96 1.63 -15.98
CA THR A 62 1.63 2.20 -15.72
C THR A 62 0.55 1.14 -15.84
N PHE A 63 -0.49 1.28 -15.02
CA PHE A 63 -1.74 0.53 -15.11
C PHE A 63 -2.60 1.09 -16.23
N SER A 64 -3.16 0.21 -17.05
CA SER A 64 -4.16 0.58 -18.05
C SER A 64 -5.49 0.98 -17.40
N GLY A 65 -6.32 1.71 -18.14
CA GLY A 65 -7.67 2.08 -17.67
C GLY A 65 -8.55 0.84 -17.41
N GLU A 66 -8.35 -0.23 -18.18
CA GLU A 66 -9.01 -1.52 -18.01
C GLU A 66 -8.58 -2.22 -16.72
N GLU A 67 -7.30 -2.20 -16.38
CA GLU A 67 -6.78 -2.77 -15.11
C GLU A 67 -7.34 -2.00 -13.91
N ILE A 68 -7.30 -0.67 -13.97
CA ILE A 68 -7.84 0.19 -12.91
C ILE A 68 -9.34 -0.09 -12.72
N ALA A 69 -10.09 -0.20 -13.82
CA ALA A 69 -11.53 -0.50 -13.76
C ALA A 69 -11.80 -1.91 -13.21
N ALA A 70 -10.97 -2.90 -13.56
CA ALA A 70 -11.08 -4.26 -13.04
C ALA A 70 -10.84 -4.31 -11.53
N ILE A 71 -9.80 -3.63 -11.04
CA ILE A 71 -9.46 -3.56 -9.61
C ILE A 71 -10.54 -2.78 -8.85
N ASP A 72 -10.96 -1.60 -9.33
CA ASP A 72 -12.01 -0.81 -8.68
C ASP A 72 -13.32 -1.59 -8.52
N ARG A 73 -13.74 -2.27 -9.59
CA ARG A 73 -14.93 -3.13 -9.56
C ARG A 73 -14.77 -4.29 -8.59
N TRP A 74 -13.64 -5.00 -8.64
CA TRP A 74 -13.37 -6.14 -7.76
C TRP A 74 -13.41 -5.76 -6.27
N VAL A 75 -12.78 -4.63 -5.91
CA VAL A 75 -12.85 -4.13 -4.53
C VAL A 75 -14.30 -3.77 -4.16
N ARG A 76 -14.97 -2.93 -4.96
CA ARG A 76 -16.27 -2.35 -4.59
C ARG A 76 -17.45 -3.32 -4.65
N VAL A 77 -17.39 -4.28 -5.55
CA VAL A 77 -18.51 -5.18 -5.86
C VAL A 77 -18.26 -6.58 -5.33
N ASP A 78 -17.04 -7.09 -5.52
CA ASP A 78 -16.71 -8.48 -5.19
C ASP A 78 -16.15 -8.60 -3.75
N GLY A 79 -15.89 -7.47 -3.09
CA GLY A 79 -15.43 -7.43 -1.69
C GLY A 79 -13.93 -7.60 -1.51
N GLY A 80 -13.14 -7.40 -2.57
CA GLY A 80 -11.70 -7.55 -2.56
C GLY A 80 -10.98 -6.63 -1.56
N GLY A 81 -9.90 -7.14 -0.97
CA GLY A 81 -8.95 -6.36 -0.19
C GLY A 81 -7.81 -5.83 -1.06
N LEU A 82 -7.55 -4.52 -1.03
CA LEU A 82 -6.45 -3.91 -1.78
C LEU A 82 -5.44 -3.26 -0.84
N PHE A 83 -4.17 -3.56 -1.02
CA PHE A 83 -3.08 -2.87 -0.30
C PHE A 83 -2.15 -2.20 -1.31
N LEU A 84 -2.15 -0.87 -1.30
CA LEU A 84 -1.32 -0.03 -2.15
C LEU A 84 -0.08 0.42 -1.38
N LEU A 85 1.10 0.16 -1.94
CA LEU A 85 2.37 0.67 -1.43
C LEU A 85 2.98 1.57 -2.49
N SER A 86 3.25 2.82 -2.11
CA SER A 86 4.07 3.73 -2.92
C SER A 86 5.49 3.79 -2.36
N HIS A 87 6.30 4.69 -2.91
CA HIS A 87 7.62 4.98 -2.40
C HIS A 87 7.89 6.48 -2.47
N GLY A 88 8.98 6.91 -1.84
CA GLY A 88 9.42 8.30 -1.85
C GLY A 88 9.48 8.89 -3.26
N GLY A 89 8.98 10.12 -3.39
CA GLY A 89 8.82 10.81 -4.67
C GLY A 89 7.53 10.47 -5.43
N GLY A 90 6.71 9.54 -4.91
CA GLY A 90 5.41 9.19 -5.47
C GLY A 90 5.49 8.74 -6.93
N ASP A 91 4.41 8.96 -7.68
CA ASP A 91 4.31 8.57 -9.09
C ASP A 91 5.39 9.20 -9.99
N GLU A 92 5.84 10.42 -9.68
CA GLU A 92 6.81 11.16 -10.48
C GLU A 92 8.18 10.48 -10.46
N GLU A 93 8.72 10.16 -9.28
CA GLU A 93 10.02 9.49 -9.18
C GLU A 93 9.93 7.99 -9.46
N GLN A 94 8.79 7.35 -9.20
CA GLN A 94 8.61 5.94 -9.51
C GLN A 94 8.27 5.69 -10.98
N GLU A 95 7.98 6.73 -11.78
CA GLU A 95 7.58 6.63 -13.19
C GLU A 95 6.37 5.70 -13.36
N THR A 96 5.32 5.93 -12.57
CA THR A 96 4.08 5.15 -12.57
C THR A 96 2.83 6.03 -12.48
N ASN A 97 1.65 5.43 -12.45
CA ASN A 97 0.36 6.11 -12.30
C ASN A 97 -0.49 5.46 -11.19
N LEU A 98 0.14 5.09 -10.08
CA LEU A 98 -0.55 4.45 -8.95
C LEU A 98 -1.64 5.36 -8.38
N ASN A 99 -1.50 6.69 -8.48
CA ASN A 99 -2.53 7.63 -8.10
C ASN A 99 -3.82 7.51 -8.93
N ASP A 100 -3.75 7.12 -10.21
CA ASP A 100 -4.96 6.93 -11.04
C ASP A 100 -5.86 5.83 -10.45
N LEU A 101 -5.24 4.82 -9.80
CA LEU A 101 -5.93 3.78 -9.05
C LEU A 101 -6.33 4.26 -7.64
N ALA A 102 -5.41 4.84 -6.88
CA ALA A 102 -5.66 5.26 -5.50
C ALA A 102 -6.80 6.28 -5.40
N GLN A 103 -6.89 7.21 -6.35
CA GLN A 103 -7.92 8.26 -6.39
C GLN A 103 -9.33 7.68 -6.55
N LYS A 104 -9.49 6.48 -7.12
CA LYS A 104 -10.79 5.79 -7.16
C LYS A 104 -11.36 5.58 -5.76
N PHE A 105 -10.52 5.51 -4.75
CA PHE A 105 -10.88 5.27 -3.35
C PHE A 105 -10.73 6.50 -2.46
N GLY A 106 -10.52 7.70 -3.04
CA GLY A 106 -10.27 8.92 -2.25
C GLY A 106 -8.90 8.94 -1.58
N LEU A 107 -7.94 8.18 -2.11
CA LEU A 107 -6.57 8.08 -1.63
C LEU A 107 -5.60 8.71 -2.64
N GLY A 108 -4.40 9.05 -2.20
CA GLY A 108 -3.32 9.50 -3.08
C GLY A 108 -1.96 9.46 -2.41
N PHE A 109 -0.91 9.59 -3.21
CA PHE A 109 0.49 9.59 -2.83
C PHE A 109 1.15 10.87 -3.34
N GLU A 110 1.77 11.62 -2.44
CA GLU A 110 2.43 12.89 -2.77
C GLU A 110 3.83 12.67 -3.34
N ALA A 111 4.31 13.64 -4.12
CA ALA A 111 5.67 13.66 -4.65
C ALA A 111 6.67 14.18 -3.61
N ASP A 112 6.72 13.54 -2.44
CA ASP A 112 7.58 13.92 -1.32
C ASP A 112 8.32 12.72 -0.70
N LYS A 113 9.16 12.99 0.31
CA LYS A 113 9.92 11.98 1.05
C LYS A 113 9.87 12.29 2.53
N VAL A 114 9.34 11.34 3.31
CA VAL A 114 9.27 11.48 4.76
C VAL A 114 10.64 11.17 5.37
N THR A 115 11.15 12.13 6.14
CA THR A 115 12.37 11.98 6.93
C THR A 115 12.15 12.45 8.36
N ASP A 116 12.82 11.86 9.33
CA ASP A 116 12.73 12.25 10.73
C ASP A 116 14.10 12.13 11.40
N PRO A 117 14.75 13.25 11.77
CA PRO A 117 16.08 13.22 12.39
C PRO A 117 16.06 12.72 13.85
N LYS A 118 14.90 12.66 14.52
CA LYS A 118 14.80 12.30 15.94
C LYS A 118 14.16 10.93 16.17
N SER A 119 13.02 10.65 15.53
CA SER A 119 12.30 9.38 15.65
C SER A 119 12.62 8.48 14.45
N ASN A 120 13.71 7.73 14.55
CA ASN A 120 14.16 6.85 13.46
C ASN A 120 14.95 5.63 13.98
N PHE A 121 15.22 4.70 13.06
CA PHE A 121 16.03 3.51 13.30
C PHE A 121 17.49 3.69 12.87
N GLY A 122 18.12 4.79 13.31
CA GLY A 122 19.53 5.11 13.08
C GLY A 122 19.82 5.89 11.79
N LEU A 123 18.84 6.02 10.89
CA LEU A 123 18.92 6.84 9.69
C LEU A 123 17.65 7.67 9.59
N GLY A 124 17.77 8.97 9.33
CA GLY A 124 16.60 9.86 9.23
C GLY A 124 15.61 9.49 8.11
N THR A 125 16.01 8.63 7.17
CA THR A 125 15.15 8.06 6.12
C THR A 125 14.48 6.74 6.51
N SER A 126 14.82 6.16 7.66
CA SER A 126 14.19 4.98 8.27
C SER A 126 13.35 5.44 9.46
N VAL A 127 12.28 6.17 9.17
CA VAL A 127 11.47 6.89 10.16
C VAL A 127 10.74 5.89 11.05
N LYS A 128 10.67 6.15 12.35
CA LYS A 128 9.86 5.37 13.28
C LYS A 128 8.50 6.02 13.43
N ILE A 129 7.46 5.34 12.98
CA ILE A 129 6.07 5.79 13.09
C ILE A 129 5.45 5.21 14.35
N THR A 130 4.96 6.09 15.22
CA THR A 130 4.25 5.76 16.48
C THR A 130 2.92 6.49 16.61
N ASN A 131 2.63 7.45 15.71
CA ASN A 131 1.44 8.28 15.76
C ASN A 131 0.30 7.57 15.04
N PHE A 132 -0.46 6.79 15.79
CA PHE A 132 -1.64 6.06 15.32
C PHE A 132 -2.91 6.67 15.88
N ILE A 133 -3.98 6.64 15.09
CA ILE A 133 -5.33 6.64 15.64
C ILE A 133 -5.76 5.19 15.89
N TRP A 134 -6.76 4.99 16.75
CA TRP A 134 -7.33 3.66 16.91
C TRP A 134 -8.01 3.22 15.61
N HIS A 135 -7.53 2.11 15.04
CA HIS A 135 -8.11 1.47 13.86
C HIS A 135 -7.69 -0.01 13.80
N PRO A 136 -8.54 -0.95 13.33
CA PRO A 136 -8.17 -2.36 13.24
C PRO A 136 -6.91 -2.66 12.40
N VAL A 137 -6.60 -1.81 11.42
CA VAL A 137 -5.38 -1.95 10.57
C VAL A 137 -4.09 -1.83 11.38
N THR A 138 -4.09 -1.06 12.46
CA THR A 138 -2.94 -0.81 13.32
C THR A 138 -3.10 -1.46 14.70
N GLU A 139 -4.06 -2.37 14.85
CA GLU A 139 -4.29 -3.08 16.11
C GLU A 139 -3.04 -3.89 16.50
N ASN A 140 -2.61 -3.74 17.75
CA ASN A 140 -1.38 -4.35 18.29
C ASN A 140 -0.07 -3.94 17.57
N VAL A 141 -0.07 -2.81 16.86
CA VAL A 141 1.14 -2.20 16.30
C VAL A 141 1.58 -1.05 17.20
N GLU A 142 2.72 -1.21 17.88
CA GLU A 142 3.30 -0.17 18.75
C GLU A 142 4.12 0.85 17.96
N ASP A 143 4.89 0.37 17.00
CA ASP A 143 5.63 1.18 16.03
C ASP A 143 5.97 0.38 14.77
N PHE A 144 6.34 1.07 13.69
CA PHE A 144 6.98 0.44 12.54
C PHE A 144 8.02 1.34 11.89
N CYS A 145 8.92 0.72 11.12
CA CYS A 145 9.92 1.39 10.30
C CYS A 145 9.32 1.80 8.95
N TYR A 146 9.23 3.11 8.73
CA TYR A 146 8.79 3.74 7.49
C TYR A 146 9.99 4.25 6.72
N ARG A 147 10.46 3.43 5.76
CA ARG A 147 11.73 3.67 5.09
C ARG A 147 11.51 4.28 3.70
N LEU A 148 11.97 5.53 3.54
CA LEU A 148 11.94 6.27 2.28
C LEU A 148 10.53 6.34 1.65
N GLY A 149 9.47 6.38 2.45
CA GLY A 149 8.11 6.53 1.94
C GLY A 149 7.73 7.99 1.68
N CYS A 150 6.73 8.20 0.82
CA CYS A 150 6.06 9.48 0.60
C CYS A 150 4.92 9.69 1.59
N THR A 151 4.17 10.78 1.51
CA THR A 151 2.94 10.98 2.31
C THR A 151 1.70 10.51 1.58
N VAL A 152 0.64 10.26 2.35
CA VAL A 152 -0.65 9.78 1.85
C VAL A 152 -1.69 10.88 1.99
N VAL A 153 -2.46 11.10 0.93
CA VAL A 153 -3.69 11.88 0.96
C VAL A 153 -4.86 10.95 1.25
N ALA A 154 -5.74 11.36 2.17
CA ALA A 154 -6.96 10.63 2.49
C ALA A 154 -8.15 11.60 2.52
N ALA A 155 -9.05 11.47 1.55
CA ALA A 155 -10.30 12.20 1.48
C ALA A 155 -11.44 11.36 2.11
N PRO A 156 -12.36 11.96 2.90
CA PRO A 156 -13.48 11.24 3.47
C PRO A 156 -14.27 10.44 2.41
N PRO A 157 -14.64 9.18 2.70
CA PRO A 157 -14.62 8.54 4.01
C PRO A 157 -13.32 7.79 4.35
N ALA A 158 -12.23 7.95 3.56
CA ALA A 158 -10.93 7.41 3.93
C ALA A 158 -10.41 8.08 5.21
N ILE A 159 -9.69 7.31 6.02
CA ILE A 159 -9.19 7.73 7.33
C ILE A 159 -7.68 7.53 7.36
N ALA A 160 -6.93 8.58 7.71
CA ALA A 160 -5.52 8.47 8.05
C ALA A 160 -5.35 7.66 9.33
N VAL A 161 -4.70 6.49 9.24
CA VAL A 161 -4.51 5.57 10.39
C VAL A 161 -3.16 5.72 11.06
N ALA A 162 -2.17 6.25 10.33
CA ALA A 162 -0.84 6.57 10.85
C ALA A 162 -0.33 7.89 10.25
N SER A 163 0.45 8.64 11.01
CA SER A 163 1.03 9.93 10.58
C SER A 163 2.50 10.08 10.99
N SER A 164 3.22 10.96 10.31
CA SER A 164 4.57 11.35 10.68
C SER A 164 4.58 12.14 12.01
N SER A 165 5.76 12.26 12.63
CA SER A 165 5.92 12.99 13.90
C SER A 165 5.91 14.51 13.71
N THR A 166 5.91 15.25 14.81
CA THR A 166 6.11 16.71 14.80
C THR A 166 7.51 17.13 14.35
N ASP A 167 8.50 16.25 14.50
CA ASP A 167 9.90 16.49 14.13
C ASP A 167 10.25 15.97 12.73
N ALA A 168 9.34 15.20 12.13
CA ALA A 168 9.47 14.71 10.78
C ALA A 168 9.32 15.84 9.74
N LYS A 169 9.76 15.55 8.53
CA LYS A 169 9.58 16.39 7.35
C LYS A 169 9.02 15.53 6.23
N PRO A 170 7.82 15.83 5.73
CA PRO A 170 6.81 16.72 6.33
C PRO A 170 6.30 16.25 7.72
N ALA A 171 5.89 17.19 8.58
CA ALA A 171 5.48 16.94 9.97
C ALA A 171 3.97 16.74 10.10
N ASN A 172 3.53 15.83 10.98
CA ASN A 172 2.13 15.57 11.31
C ASN A 172 1.22 15.30 10.09
N VAL A 173 1.75 14.63 9.08
CA VAL A 173 1.01 14.31 7.86
C VAL A 173 0.78 12.80 7.73
N PRO A 174 -0.31 12.36 7.10
CA PRO A 174 -0.59 10.94 6.98
C PRO A 174 0.48 10.21 6.17
N VAL A 175 0.82 9.01 6.63
CA VAL A 175 1.71 8.06 5.93
C VAL A 175 1.01 6.75 5.62
N MET A 176 -0.12 6.50 6.26
CA MET A 176 -0.98 5.35 6.00
C MET A 176 -2.44 5.75 6.16
N ALA A 177 -3.28 5.30 5.25
CA ALA A 177 -4.72 5.51 5.29
C ALA A 177 -5.48 4.23 4.95
N ALA A 178 -6.71 4.14 5.44
CA ALA A 178 -7.61 3.02 5.19
C ALA A 178 -9.01 3.50 4.85
N ILE A 179 -9.72 2.72 4.05
CA ILE A 179 -11.11 2.96 3.68
C ILE A 179 -11.83 1.63 3.50
N GLN A 180 -13.07 1.55 3.97
CA GLN A 180 -14.03 0.55 3.51
C GLN A 180 -14.89 1.17 2.41
N CYS A 181 -14.93 0.53 1.25
CA CYS A 181 -15.67 0.99 0.09
C CYS A 181 -16.64 -0.10 -0.34
N ASN A 182 -17.91 0.06 0.07
CA ASN A 182 -18.95 -0.95 -0.03
C ASN A 182 -18.53 -2.24 0.69
N GLU A 183 -18.38 -3.34 -0.06
CA GLU A 183 -18.03 -4.66 0.44
C GLU A 183 -16.51 -4.83 0.65
N GLY A 184 -15.69 -4.05 -0.07
CA GLY A 184 -14.23 -4.16 -0.06
C GLY A 184 -13.53 -3.16 0.84
N ARG A 185 -12.22 -3.33 0.97
CA ARG A 185 -11.37 -2.49 1.83
C ARG A 185 -10.07 -2.15 1.11
N VAL A 186 -9.60 -0.92 1.28
CA VAL A 186 -8.32 -0.47 0.74
C VAL A 186 -7.47 0.09 1.87
N VAL A 187 -6.20 -0.30 1.90
CA VAL A 187 -5.15 0.35 2.70
C VAL A 187 -4.13 0.93 1.73
N ALA A 188 -3.66 2.15 1.99
CA ALA A 188 -2.57 2.78 1.28
C ALA A 188 -1.48 3.20 2.26
N SER A 189 -0.23 2.92 1.92
CA SER A 189 0.97 3.40 2.63
C SER A 189 1.96 3.94 1.62
N GLY A 190 2.55 5.10 1.90
CA GLY A 190 3.50 5.74 1.00
C GLY A 190 4.90 5.15 1.04
#